data_AF-A0AAU4YUP3-F1
#
_entry.id   AF-A0AAU4YUP3-F1
#
_cell.length_a   1.000
_cell.length_b   1.000
_cell.length_c   1.000
_cell.angle_alpha   90.00
_cell.angle_beta   90.00
_cell.angle_gamma   90.00
#
_symmetry.space_group_name_H-M   'P 1'
#
loop_
_entity.id
_entity.type
_entity.pdbx_description
1 polymer ?
#
loop_
_entity_poly.entity_id
_entity_poly.type
_entity_poly.pdbx_seq_one_letter_code
_entity_poly.pdbx_strand_id
1 'polypeptide(L)'
;MRAGTGLRALIPLLVCGFITTTAGCGGSADDQGGGSLELEKKWHGRIGDAVNAKPDGCRAGVGSACETHAAAVHAITEQLREEVEALPDKARYRATLDGTTAIDQNYDEYFGSMCATVPETTIDPATTQKFATCSGLYTTIITGATDLQQNLRPSEESPTG
;
A
#
# COMPACT_ATOMS: atom_id res chain seq x y z
N MET A 1 -5.05 69.43 31.36
CA MET A 1 -3.75 68.84 31.73
C MET A 1 -3.13 68.20 30.48
N ARG A 2 -1.81 68.34 30.33
CA ARG A 2 -0.87 67.94 29.23
C ARG A 2 -1.32 66.75 28.35
N ALA A 3 -1.31 66.80 27.01
CA ALA A 3 -0.24 67.02 26.01
C ALA A 3 0.67 65.80 25.74
N GLY A 4 0.79 65.42 24.46
CA GLY A 4 1.82 64.51 23.90
C GLY A 4 1.31 63.64 22.74
N THR A 5 1.08 64.16 21.52
CA THR A 5 1.99 64.21 20.33
C THR A 5 2.51 62.87 19.79
N GLY A 6 2.27 62.61 18.50
CA GLY A 6 3.03 61.63 17.71
C GLY A 6 2.43 61.34 16.31
N LEU A 7 2.61 62.27 15.36
CA LEU A 7 2.30 62.13 13.93
C LEU A 7 3.60 61.87 13.14
N ARG A 8 3.51 61.18 11.98
CA ARG A 8 4.52 60.96 10.89
C ARG A 8 5.35 59.67 11.03
N ALA A 9 5.64 58.87 10.00
CA ALA A 9 5.74 59.05 8.53
C ALA A 9 5.32 57.71 7.82
N LEU A 10 4.72 57.63 6.63
CA LEU A 10 5.16 57.97 5.26
C LEU A 10 6.43 57.23 4.77
N ILE A 11 6.20 56.25 3.87
CA ILE A 11 6.82 56.01 2.53
C ILE A 11 7.37 54.58 2.29
N PRO A 12 6.99 53.94 1.15
CA PRO A 12 7.44 52.63 0.69
C PRO A 12 8.78 52.71 -0.08
N LEU A 13 9.56 51.62 -0.09
CA LEU A 13 10.68 51.46 -1.02
C LEU A 13 10.64 50.09 -1.68
N LEU A 14 10.18 50.12 -2.93
CA LEU A 14 10.58 49.25 -4.01
C LEU A 14 12.11 49.17 -4.08
N VAL A 15 12.66 47.95 -4.14
CA VAL A 15 13.96 47.70 -4.77
C VAL A 15 13.70 46.77 -5.94
N CYS A 16 13.47 47.36 -7.11
CA CYS A 16 13.74 46.71 -8.38
C CYS A 16 15.26 46.72 -8.60
N GLY A 17 15.89 45.54 -8.55
CA GLY A 17 17.23 45.32 -9.09
C GLY A 17 17.13 44.36 -10.27
N PHE A 18 17.17 44.91 -11.49
CA PHE A 18 17.13 44.17 -12.75
C PHE A 18 18.51 43.56 -13.10
N ILE A 19 18.50 42.25 -13.35
CA ILE A 19 19.11 41.49 -14.47
C ILE A 19 20.63 41.59 -14.74
N THR A 20 21.31 40.45 -14.61
CA THR A 20 22.15 39.91 -15.70
C THR A 20 21.79 38.44 -15.96
N THR A 21 21.48 38.18 -17.23
CA THR A 21 21.11 36.91 -17.83
C THR A 21 22.33 36.00 -18.07
N THR A 22 22.26 34.76 -17.61
CA THR A 22 22.79 33.61 -18.37
C THR A 22 21.73 32.53 -18.39
N ALA A 23 21.35 32.18 -19.62
CA ALA A 23 20.43 31.11 -19.93
C ALA A 23 20.85 29.78 -19.27
N GLY A 24 19.93 29.22 -18.51
CA GLY A 24 19.86 27.79 -18.23
C GLY A 24 18.41 27.40 -18.40
N CYS A 25 18.06 26.87 -19.58
CA CYS A 25 16.84 26.08 -19.73
C CYS A 25 16.87 24.96 -18.68
N GLY A 26 15.90 24.98 -17.78
CA GLY A 26 15.70 23.93 -16.79
C GLY A 26 14.26 24.06 -16.31
N GLY A 27 13.33 23.65 -17.17
CA GLY A 27 11.95 23.53 -16.74
C GLY A 27 11.89 22.55 -15.58
N SER A 28 11.43 23.01 -14.41
CA SER A 28 10.79 22.10 -13.48
C SER A 28 9.39 21.85 -13.99
N ALA A 29 9.34 20.92 -14.95
CA ALA A 29 8.18 20.07 -15.13
C ALA A 29 8.11 19.14 -13.91
N ASP A 30 7.58 19.64 -12.79
CA ASP A 30 7.30 18.82 -11.60
C ASP A 30 5.79 18.74 -11.33
N ASP A 31 5.01 18.75 -12.41
CA ASP A 31 3.54 18.58 -12.39
C ASP A 31 3.05 17.48 -13.37
N GLN A 32 3.94 16.56 -13.76
CA GLN A 32 3.60 15.34 -14.51
C GLN A 32 4.46 14.17 -14.00
N GLY A 33 3.99 13.48 -12.96
CA GLY A 33 4.66 12.29 -12.41
C GLY A 33 4.30 11.92 -10.96
N GLY A 34 3.54 12.79 -10.26
CA GLY A 34 3.33 12.71 -8.81
C GLY A 34 2.39 11.61 -8.29
N GLY A 35 1.60 10.93 -9.13
CA GLY A 35 0.67 9.88 -8.65
C GLY A 35 1.34 8.56 -8.28
N SER A 36 2.49 8.27 -8.90
CA SER A 36 3.20 6.98 -8.85
C SER A 36 3.70 6.60 -7.44
N LEU A 37 4.25 7.58 -6.71
CA LEU A 37 4.84 7.34 -5.39
C LEU A 37 3.83 7.52 -4.25
N GLU A 38 2.69 8.15 -4.49
CA GLU A 38 1.69 8.40 -3.45
C GLU A 38 0.98 7.11 -3.03
N LEU A 39 0.70 6.20 -3.98
CA LEU A 39 0.14 4.88 -3.69
C LEU A 39 1.12 4.05 -2.84
N GLU A 40 2.40 4.01 -3.23
CA GLU A 40 3.46 3.33 -2.47
C GLU A 40 3.57 3.86 -1.05
N LYS A 41 3.73 5.19 -0.88
CA LYS A 41 3.86 5.82 0.44
C LYS A 41 2.67 5.52 1.35
N LYS A 42 1.47 5.50 0.79
CA LYS A 42 0.23 5.26 1.53
C LYS A 42 0.06 3.80 1.95
N TRP A 43 0.37 2.86 1.05
CA TRP A 43 -0.02 1.47 1.22
C TRP A 43 1.11 0.56 1.73
N HIS A 44 2.37 0.88 1.44
CA HIS A 44 3.52 0.05 1.85
C HIS A 44 3.51 -0.22 3.36
N GLY A 45 3.42 0.85 4.17
CA GLY A 45 3.35 0.74 5.62
C GLY A 45 2.10 0.02 6.12
N ARG A 46 0.92 0.31 5.55
CA ARG A 46 -0.35 -0.31 5.97
C ARG A 46 -0.38 -1.82 5.73
N ILE A 47 0.14 -2.26 4.59
CA ILE A 47 0.26 -3.69 4.27
C ILE A 47 1.29 -4.33 5.19
N GLY A 48 2.44 -3.68 5.40
CA GLY A 48 3.46 -4.14 6.34
C GLY A 48 2.91 -4.31 7.76
N ASP A 49 2.18 -3.33 8.27
CA ASP A 49 1.55 -3.36 9.59
C ASP A 49 0.53 -4.50 9.69
N ALA A 50 -0.30 -4.69 8.65
CA ALA A 50 -1.27 -5.78 8.61
C ALA A 50 -0.59 -7.15 8.64
N VAL A 51 0.45 -7.35 7.84
CA VAL A 51 1.24 -8.61 7.78
C VAL A 51 1.98 -8.88 9.10
N ASN A 52 2.49 -7.83 9.75
CA ASN A 52 3.26 -7.94 10.99
C ASN A 52 2.38 -8.05 12.24
N ALA A 53 1.08 -7.73 12.15
CA ALA A 53 0.10 -7.87 13.23
C ALA A 53 -0.34 -9.33 13.46
N LYS A 54 0.49 -10.30 13.07
CA LYS A 54 0.25 -11.73 13.24
C LYS A 54 0.13 -12.07 14.74
N PRO A 55 -1.03 -12.57 15.21
CA PRO A 55 -1.20 -12.89 16.62
C PRO A 55 -0.40 -14.12 17.02
N ASP A 56 0.03 -14.20 18.29
CA ASP A 56 0.79 -15.35 18.83
C ASP A 56 0.07 -16.69 18.67
N GLY A 57 -1.26 -16.67 18.63
CA GLY A 57 -2.11 -17.85 18.43
C GLY A 57 -2.21 -18.29 16.97
N CYS A 58 -1.67 -17.52 16.02
CA CYS A 58 -1.55 -17.94 14.63
C CYS A 58 -0.13 -18.42 14.37
N ARG A 59 0.24 -19.67 14.69
CA ARG A 59 1.61 -20.14 14.44
C ARG A 59 1.70 -20.94 13.17
N ALA A 60 0.78 -21.88 13.02
CA ALA A 60 0.81 -22.88 11.98
C ALA A 60 0.07 -22.50 10.70
N GLY A 61 -0.52 -21.30 10.60
CA GLY A 61 -1.35 -20.91 9.45
C GLY A 61 -2.74 -21.55 9.46
N VAL A 62 -3.15 -22.19 10.55
CA VAL A 62 -4.49 -22.74 10.76
C VAL A 62 -5.09 -22.21 12.06
N GLY A 63 -6.39 -22.42 12.26
CA GLY A 63 -7.08 -21.96 13.47
C GLY A 63 -7.64 -20.54 13.36
N SER A 64 -8.54 -20.20 14.28
CA SER A 64 -9.31 -18.94 14.25
C SER A 64 -8.43 -17.68 14.33
N ALA A 65 -7.30 -17.75 15.04
CA ALA A 65 -6.34 -16.65 15.10
C ALA A 65 -5.69 -16.37 13.72
N CYS A 66 -5.41 -17.42 12.94
CA CYS A 66 -4.88 -17.26 11.59
C CYS A 66 -5.92 -16.78 10.59
N GLU A 67 -7.17 -17.23 10.71
CA GLU A 67 -8.27 -16.71 9.90
C GLU A 67 -8.50 -15.22 10.15
N THR A 68 -8.53 -14.79 11.42
CA THR A 68 -8.67 -13.37 11.77
C THR A 68 -7.56 -12.53 11.16
N HIS A 69 -6.32 -13.03 11.20
CA HIS A 69 -5.18 -12.33 10.62
C HIS A 69 -5.22 -12.32 9.08
N ALA A 70 -5.54 -13.45 8.45
CA ALA A 70 -5.71 -13.54 7.00
C ALA A 70 -6.81 -12.60 6.50
N ALA A 71 -7.93 -12.50 7.24
CA ALA A 71 -9.02 -11.57 6.94
C ALA A 71 -8.58 -10.10 7.04
N ALA A 72 -7.78 -9.76 8.06
CA ALA A 72 -7.25 -8.40 8.21
C ALA A 72 -6.30 -8.02 7.06
N VAL A 73 -5.44 -8.94 6.64
CA VAL A 73 -4.56 -8.75 5.48
C VAL A 73 -5.37 -8.64 4.20
N HIS A 74 -6.32 -9.55 3.97
CA HIS A 74 -7.22 -9.54 2.82
C HIS A 74 -7.98 -8.21 2.70
N ALA A 75 -8.60 -7.73 3.77
CA ALA A 75 -9.33 -6.45 3.78
C ALA A 75 -8.44 -5.25 3.41
N ILE A 76 -7.18 -5.22 3.85
CA ILE A 76 -6.24 -4.16 3.45
C ILE A 76 -5.89 -4.27 1.96
N THR A 77 -5.68 -5.47 1.45
CA THR A 77 -5.38 -5.69 0.02
C THR A 77 -6.59 -5.44 -0.89
N GLU A 78 -7.81 -5.66 -0.39
CA GLU A 78 -9.05 -5.32 -1.09
C GLU A 78 -9.18 -3.80 -1.24
N GLN A 79 -9.01 -3.05 -0.14
CA GLN A 79 -9.08 -1.58 -0.22
C GLN A 79 -8.01 -1.00 -1.16
N LEU A 80 -6.80 -1.60 -1.19
CA LEU A 80 -5.78 -1.24 -2.18
C LEU A 80 -6.29 -1.49 -3.60
N ARG A 81 -6.88 -2.66 -3.86
CA ARG A 81 -7.43 -3.00 -5.19
C ARG A 81 -8.51 -2.00 -5.62
N GLU A 82 -9.46 -1.69 -4.73
CA GLU A 82 -10.52 -0.71 -5.00
C GLU A 82 -9.94 0.67 -5.36
N GLU A 83 -8.93 1.12 -4.60
CA GLU A 83 -8.27 2.40 -4.86
C GLU A 83 -7.55 2.41 -6.20
N VAL A 84 -6.84 1.34 -6.54
CA VAL A 84 -6.17 1.20 -7.85
C VAL A 84 -7.21 1.12 -8.98
N GLU A 85 -8.31 0.40 -8.80
CA GLU A 85 -9.37 0.29 -9.81
C GLU A 85 -10.08 1.62 -10.12
N ALA A 86 -10.05 2.55 -9.17
CA ALA A 86 -10.57 3.91 -9.31
C ALA A 86 -9.59 4.87 -10.01
N LEU A 87 -8.31 4.51 -10.16
CA LEU A 87 -7.32 5.36 -10.83
C LEU A 87 -7.55 5.43 -12.34
N PRO A 88 -7.38 6.61 -12.97
CA PRO A 88 -7.50 6.75 -14.42
C PRO A 88 -6.40 5.98 -15.19
N ASP A 89 -5.23 5.80 -14.59
CA ASP A 89 -4.07 5.11 -15.16
C ASP A 89 -3.84 3.71 -14.58
N LYS A 90 -4.89 3.08 -14.03
CA LYS A 90 -4.84 1.76 -13.36
C LYS A 90 -4.18 0.65 -14.16
N ALA A 91 -4.19 0.73 -15.49
CA ALA A 91 -3.51 -0.22 -16.37
C ALA A 91 -2.00 -0.33 -16.06
N ARG A 92 -1.38 0.75 -15.56
CA ARG A 92 0.03 0.77 -15.15
C ARG A 92 0.29 0.00 -13.84
N TYR A 93 -0.75 -0.27 -13.05
CA TYR A 93 -0.65 -0.98 -11.76
C TYR A 93 -1.04 -2.46 -11.89
N ARG A 94 -0.81 -3.06 -13.07
CA ARG A 94 -1.25 -4.44 -13.35
C ARG A 94 -0.71 -5.46 -12.35
N ALA A 95 0.55 -5.32 -11.93
CA ALA A 95 1.14 -6.20 -10.92
C ALA A 95 0.44 -6.11 -9.56
N THR A 96 0.02 -4.91 -9.15
CA THR A 96 -0.78 -4.74 -7.91
C THR A 96 -2.16 -5.39 -8.07
N LEU A 97 -2.84 -5.18 -9.20
CA LEU A 97 -4.16 -5.78 -9.46
C LEU A 97 -4.11 -7.31 -9.53
N ASP A 98 -3.11 -7.88 -10.20
CA ASP A 98 -2.92 -9.32 -10.27
C ASP A 98 -2.57 -9.90 -8.89
N GLY A 99 -1.69 -9.23 -8.12
CA GLY A 99 -1.34 -9.65 -6.77
C GLY A 99 -2.52 -9.63 -5.79
N THR A 100 -3.31 -8.55 -5.79
CA THR A 100 -4.52 -8.47 -4.95
C THR A 100 -5.58 -9.50 -5.34
N THR A 101 -5.75 -9.77 -6.64
CA THR A 101 -6.64 -10.84 -7.13
C THR A 101 -6.17 -12.23 -6.70
N ALA A 102 -4.86 -12.50 -6.74
CA ALA A 102 -4.32 -13.77 -6.28
C ALA A 102 -4.53 -13.95 -4.77
N ILE A 103 -4.36 -12.90 -3.97
CA ILE A 103 -4.63 -12.94 -2.53
C ILE A 103 -6.10 -13.22 -2.25
N ASP A 104 -7.01 -12.54 -2.96
CA ASP A 104 -8.46 -12.76 -2.87
C ASP A 104 -8.84 -14.22 -3.11
N GLN A 105 -8.34 -14.81 -4.19
CA GLN A 105 -8.58 -16.22 -4.52
C GLN A 105 -8.04 -17.19 -3.46
N ASN A 106 -6.82 -16.95 -2.95
CA ASN A 106 -6.24 -17.79 -1.90
C ASN A 106 -7.00 -17.62 -0.57
N TYR A 107 -7.50 -16.43 -0.27
CA TYR A 107 -8.32 -16.17 0.90
C TYR A 107 -9.68 -16.87 0.83
N ASP A 108 -10.35 -16.80 -0.32
CA ASP A 108 -11.59 -17.53 -0.58
C ASP A 108 -11.40 -19.05 -0.43
N GLU A 109 -10.29 -19.59 -0.94
CA GLU A 109 -9.97 -21.02 -0.77
C GLU A 109 -9.65 -21.37 0.68
N TYR A 110 -8.92 -20.50 1.40
CA TYR A 110 -8.61 -20.68 2.81
C TYR A 110 -9.88 -20.73 3.67
N PHE A 111 -10.79 -19.78 3.44
CA PHE A 111 -12.05 -19.70 4.15
C PHE A 111 -13.00 -20.84 3.76
N GLY A 112 -13.14 -21.11 2.45
CA GLY A 112 -13.97 -22.19 1.91
C GLY A 112 -13.53 -23.59 2.36
N SER A 113 -12.22 -23.77 2.59
CA SER A 113 -11.66 -25.01 3.15
C SER A 113 -11.88 -25.16 4.66
N MET A 114 -12.48 -24.17 5.32
CA MET A 114 -12.66 -24.11 6.78
C MET A 114 -11.34 -24.27 7.52
N CYS A 115 -10.30 -23.54 7.09
CA CYS A 115 -8.97 -23.66 7.69
C CYS A 115 -8.91 -23.20 9.15
N ALA A 116 -9.85 -22.38 9.61
CA ALA A 116 -10.00 -22.05 11.03
C ALA A 116 -10.36 -23.24 11.93
N THR A 117 -10.92 -24.32 11.39
CA THR A 117 -11.32 -25.49 12.18
C THR A 117 -10.26 -26.59 12.19
N VAL A 118 -9.15 -26.40 11.48
CA VAL A 118 -8.09 -27.41 11.38
C VAL A 118 -7.22 -27.33 12.64
N PRO A 119 -7.04 -28.45 13.37
CA PRO A 119 -6.20 -28.45 14.56
C PRO A 119 -4.71 -28.33 14.17
N GLU A 120 -3.92 -27.67 15.02
CA GLU A 120 -2.47 -27.56 14.81
C GLU A 120 -1.73 -28.89 14.99
N THR A 121 -2.34 -29.84 15.70
CA THR A 121 -1.81 -31.20 15.86
C THR A 121 -2.70 -32.17 15.13
N THR A 122 -2.11 -32.96 14.25
CA THR A 122 -2.81 -33.94 13.41
C THR A 122 -2.38 -35.35 13.80
N ILE A 123 -3.33 -36.30 13.74
CA ILE A 123 -3.09 -37.70 14.14
C ILE A 123 -3.38 -38.69 13.02
N ASP A 124 -4.06 -38.25 11.96
CA ASP A 124 -4.41 -39.04 10.80
C ASP A 124 -3.97 -38.36 9.49
N PRO A 125 -3.81 -39.14 8.40
CA PRO A 125 -3.33 -38.59 7.13
C PRO A 125 -4.24 -37.52 6.52
N ALA A 126 -5.56 -37.64 6.65
CA ALA A 126 -6.50 -36.71 6.02
C ALA A 126 -6.44 -35.34 6.70
N THR A 127 -6.45 -35.30 8.03
CA THR A 127 -6.28 -34.06 8.79
C THR A 127 -4.89 -33.45 8.56
N THR A 128 -3.85 -34.28 8.41
CA THR A 128 -2.48 -33.83 8.10
C THR A 128 -2.39 -33.18 6.72
N GLN A 129 -3.04 -33.76 5.71
CA GLN A 129 -3.12 -33.17 4.38
C GLN A 129 -3.86 -31.83 4.41
N LYS A 130 -5.00 -31.77 5.12
CA LYS A 130 -5.78 -30.54 5.25
C LYS A 130 -4.98 -29.44 5.96
N PHE A 131 -4.24 -29.79 7.02
CA PHE A 131 -3.31 -28.89 7.69
C PHE A 131 -2.29 -28.31 6.69
N ALA A 132 -1.61 -29.16 5.92
CA ALA A 132 -0.62 -28.70 4.95
C ALA A 132 -1.21 -27.76 3.90
N THR A 133 -2.39 -28.08 3.35
CA THR A 133 -3.11 -27.22 2.40
C THR A 133 -3.42 -25.86 3.03
N CYS A 134 -4.02 -25.84 4.22
CA CYS A 134 -4.41 -24.61 4.90
C CYS A 134 -3.22 -23.73 5.29
N SER A 135 -2.15 -24.34 5.84
CA SER A 135 -0.90 -23.64 6.14
C SER A 135 -0.26 -23.05 4.88
N GLY A 136 -0.34 -23.78 3.76
CA GLY A 136 0.13 -23.32 2.45
C GLY A 136 -0.65 -22.10 1.95
N LEU A 137 -1.97 -22.18 1.91
CA LEU A 137 -2.85 -21.07 1.51
C LEU A 137 -2.61 -19.82 2.36
N TYR A 138 -2.56 -19.97 3.69
CA TYR A 138 -2.22 -18.88 4.59
C TYR A 138 -0.85 -18.26 4.26
N THR A 139 0.17 -19.09 4.03
CA THR A 139 1.51 -18.61 3.68
C THR A 139 1.50 -17.84 2.36
N THR A 140 0.74 -18.30 1.36
CA THR A 140 0.57 -17.63 0.07
C THR A 140 -0.10 -16.26 0.23
N ILE A 141 -1.14 -16.15 1.07
CA ILE A 141 -1.79 -14.87 1.39
C ILE A 141 -0.79 -13.87 1.98
N ILE A 142 -0.04 -14.28 3.00
CA ILE A 142 0.90 -13.41 3.70
C ILE A 142 2.09 -13.03 2.82
N THR A 143 2.64 -14.00 2.08
CA THR A 143 3.75 -13.75 1.15
C THR A 143 3.29 -12.84 0.01
N GLY A 144 2.12 -13.10 -0.57
CA GLY A 144 1.54 -12.27 -1.62
C GLY A 144 1.33 -10.82 -1.16
N ALA A 145 0.84 -10.61 0.07
CA ALA A 145 0.73 -9.27 0.65
C ALA A 145 2.10 -8.62 0.86
N THR A 146 3.12 -9.40 1.24
CA THR A 146 4.50 -8.91 1.36
C THR A 146 5.05 -8.49 -0.01
N ASP A 147 4.83 -9.29 -1.05
CA ASP A 147 5.26 -8.99 -2.42
C ASP A 147 4.54 -7.78 -3.00
N LEU A 148 3.26 -7.56 -2.63
CA LEU A 148 2.51 -6.36 -3.02
C LEU A 148 3.23 -5.09 -2.60
N GLN A 149 3.91 -5.07 -1.44
CA GLN A 149 4.67 -3.90 -0.98
C GLN A 149 5.76 -3.45 -1.98
N GLN A 150 6.23 -4.36 -2.84
CA GLN A 150 7.21 -4.08 -3.90
C GLN A 150 6.56 -3.75 -5.25
N ASN A 151 5.28 -4.09 -5.43
CA ASN A 151 4.56 -3.94 -6.69
C ASN A 151 3.62 -2.72 -6.72
N LEU A 152 3.68 -1.84 -5.70
CA LEU A 152 2.86 -0.63 -5.59
C LEU A 152 3.24 0.46 -6.61
N ARG A 153 4.36 0.31 -7.31
CA ARG A 153 4.78 1.27 -8.33
C ARG A 153 4.11 0.96 -9.67
N PRO A 154 3.66 1.98 -10.42
CA PRO A 154 3.21 1.79 -11.78
C PRO A 154 4.38 1.30 -12.65
N SER A 155 4.10 0.45 -13.62
CA SER A 155 5.05 0.12 -14.67
C SER A 155 5.48 1.39 -15.41
N GLU A 156 6.76 1.47 -15.74
CA GLU A 156 7.27 2.52 -16.62
C GLU A 156 6.68 2.28 -18.02
N GLU A 157 6.14 3.33 -18.64
CA GLU A 157 5.76 3.23 -20.05
C GLU A 157 7.05 2.97 -20.85
N SER A 158 7.06 1.89 -21.64
CA SER A 158 8.11 1.73 -22.63
C SER A 158 8.06 2.96 -23.53
N PRO A 159 9.16 3.71 -23.74
CA PRO A 159 9.15 4.80 -24.69
C PRO A 159 8.84 4.19 -26.05
N THR A 160 7.63 4.45 -26.56
CA THR A 160 7.28 4.17 -27.94
C THR A 160 8.19 5.04 -28.80
N GLY A 161 9.20 4.42 -29.40
CA GLY A 161 10.02 5.02 -30.45
C GLY A 161 9.26 5.18 -31.75
#